data_AF-A0A388PPS5-F1
#
_entry.id   AF-A0A388PPS5-F1
#
_cell.length_a   1.000
_cell.length_b   1.000
_cell.length_c   1.000
_cell.angle_alpha   90.00
_cell.angle_beta   90.00
_cell.angle_gamma   90.00
#
_symmetry.space_group_name_H-M   'P 1'
#
loop_
_entity.id
_entity.type
_entity.pdbx_description
1 polymer ?
#
loop_
_entity_poly.entity_id
_entity_poly.type
_entity_poly.pdbx_seq_one_letter_code
_entity_poly.pdbx_strand_id
1 'polypeptide(L)'
;MDAPSPASARIRIRIHGLDHRLVDQSAGEIAAQAARTGARVNGPLPLPSRVEVARAAGQDEIRAHHRLVEVIGANAQTIQVMQRLNLPAGIDITIVQPDEPVVPDPAAAPAKRNRRHDNRVAAVQFLCAWESQRHADLVTALFDFLHGREQGREYFAFAEELIHGVIRDVTLIDEVVTKYATNWAFGRIARVDLAILRLAVFELMRRTDIPPIVSINEAVDIAKEFSTEESRRFVNGILDSYMSELGRDPRKAEGG
;
A
#
# COMPACT_ATOMS: atom_id res chain seq x y z
N MET A 1 -11.90 42.36 -3.25
CA MET A 1 -10.51 42.02 -2.91
C MET A 1 -10.64 41.11 -1.71
N ASP A 2 -10.87 39.82 -1.94
CA ASP A 2 -11.01 38.83 -0.88
C ASP A 2 -10.02 37.71 -1.18
N ALA A 3 -9.01 37.61 -0.32
CA ALA A 3 -8.01 36.56 -0.38
C ALA A 3 -8.67 35.20 -0.05
N PRO A 4 -8.30 34.10 -0.72
CA PRO A 4 -8.83 32.79 -0.38
C PRO A 4 -8.35 32.36 1.02
N SER A 5 -9.30 31.81 1.79
CA SER A 5 -9.15 31.28 3.16
C SER A 5 -8.07 30.19 3.25
N PRO A 6 -7.27 30.11 4.33
CA PRO A 6 -6.14 29.19 4.41
C PRO A 6 -6.61 27.73 4.40
N ALA A 7 -6.05 27.00 3.45
CA ALA A 7 -6.19 25.59 3.14
C ALA A 7 -6.35 24.65 4.35
N SER A 8 -7.24 23.65 4.20
CA SER A 8 -7.35 22.49 5.10
C SER A 8 -6.04 21.70 5.15
N ALA A 9 -5.16 22.03 6.09
CA ALA A 9 -3.96 21.25 6.36
C ALA A 9 -4.38 19.86 6.88
N ARG A 10 -4.01 18.82 6.15
CA ARG A 10 -4.07 17.45 6.65
C ARG A 10 -2.80 17.20 7.46
N ILE A 11 -2.81 16.38 8.50
CA ILE A 11 -1.62 16.00 9.27
C ILE A 11 -1.74 14.51 9.60
N ARG A 12 -0.65 13.76 9.44
CA ARG A 12 -0.57 12.35 9.82
C ARG A 12 0.33 12.20 11.04
N ILE A 13 -0.17 11.58 12.09
CA ILE A 13 0.54 11.36 13.34
C ILE A 13 0.76 9.86 13.49
N ARG A 14 2.00 9.43 13.33
CA ARG A 14 2.42 8.05 13.59
C ARG A 14 2.88 7.95 15.03
N ILE A 15 2.34 7.00 15.76
CA ILE A 15 2.65 6.76 17.16
C ILE A 15 3.34 5.39 17.24
N HIS A 16 4.45 5.29 17.96
CA HIS A 16 5.14 4.03 18.20
C HIS A 16 5.50 3.83 19.67
N GLY A 17 5.53 2.57 20.09
CA GLY A 17 5.91 2.18 21.44
C GLY A 17 5.91 0.65 21.60
N LEU A 18 6.50 0.17 22.70
CA LEU A 18 6.66 -1.26 22.97
C LEU A 18 5.46 -1.88 23.72
N ASP A 19 4.65 -1.06 24.40
CA ASP A 19 3.41 -1.49 25.05
C ASP A 19 2.20 -1.08 24.20
N HIS A 20 1.49 -2.08 23.67
CA HIS A 20 0.33 -1.86 22.80
C HIS A 20 -0.80 -1.10 23.50
N ARG A 21 -1.01 -1.27 24.81
CA ARG A 21 -2.09 -0.60 25.56
C ARG A 21 -1.80 0.89 25.70
N LEU A 22 -0.54 1.21 26.02
CA LEU A 22 -0.09 2.61 26.07
C LEU A 22 -0.14 3.28 24.70
N VAL A 23 0.22 2.55 23.65
CA VAL A 23 0.12 3.04 22.26
C VAL A 23 -1.35 3.28 21.87
N ASP A 24 -2.27 2.38 22.21
CA ASP A 24 -3.71 2.53 21.98
C ASP A 24 -4.30 3.72 22.74
N GLN A 25 -3.98 3.83 24.03
CA GLN A 25 -4.42 4.93 24.87
C GLN A 25 -3.92 6.28 24.33
N SER A 26 -2.62 6.38 24.04
CA SER A 26 -2.01 7.61 23.53
C SER A 26 -2.63 8.01 22.18
N ALA A 27 -2.91 7.04 21.31
CA ALA A 27 -3.55 7.30 20.03
C ALA A 27 -4.99 7.79 20.17
N GLY A 28 -5.75 7.22 21.11
CA GLY A 28 -7.09 7.70 21.45
C GLY A 28 -7.08 9.12 22.04
N GLU A 29 -6.13 9.42 22.92
CA GLU A 29 -5.99 10.75 23.52
C GLU A 29 -5.63 11.82 22.49
N ILE A 30 -4.66 11.53 21.61
CA ILE A 30 -4.26 12.42 20.50
C ILE A 30 -5.45 12.68 19.58
N ALA A 31 -6.19 11.63 19.20
CA ALA A 31 -7.37 11.76 18.36
C ALA A 31 -8.46 12.62 19.02
N ALA A 32 -8.75 12.38 20.30
CA ALA A 32 -9.75 13.15 21.05
C ALA A 32 -9.35 14.62 21.26
N GLN A 33 -8.05 14.91 21.42
CA GLN A 33 -7.55 16.27 21.52
C GLN A 33 -7.61 16.99 20.17
N ALA A 34 -7.25 16.33 19.08
CA ALA A 34 -7.38 16.87 17.73
C ALA A 34 -8.85 17.20 17.39
N ALA A 35 -9.78 16.29 17.68
CA ALA A 35 -11.21 16.47 17.42
C ALA A 35 -11.81 17.67 18.19
N ARG A 36 -11.33 17.93 19.42
CA ARG A 36 -11.76 19.09 20.25
C ARG A 36 -11.41 20.44 19.64
N THR A 37 -10.47 20.50 18.69
CA THR A 37 -10.09 21.74 17.98
C THR A 37 -10.97 22.02 16.76
N GLY A 38 -11.98 21.19 16.50
CA GLY A 38 -12.85 21.29 15.33
C GLY A 38 -12.30 20.60 14.08
N ALA A 39 -11.11 19.99 14.15
CA ALA A 39 -10.56 19.18 13.07
C ALA A 39 -11.28 17.83 12.98
N ARG A 40 -11.43 17.31 11.76
CA ARG A 40 -11.96 15.96 11.54
C ARG A 40 -10.82 14.96 11.76
N VAL A 41 -11.08 13.89 12.50
CA VAL A 41 -10.06 12.89 12.84
C VAL A 41 -10.46 11.53 12.30
N ASN A 42 -9.51 10.86 11.62
CA ASN A 42 -9.61 9.48 11.17
C ASN A 42 -8.61 8.63 11.97
N GLY A 43 -9.04 7.44 12.41
CA GLY A 43 -8.24 6.56 13.27
C GLY A 43 -8.57 6.73 14.76
N PRO A 44 -7.81 6.08 15.66
CA PRO A 44 -6.49 5.50 15.44
C PRO A 44 -6.51 4.18 14.66
N LEU A 45 -5.82 4.14 13.52
CA LEU A 45 -5.69 2.95 12.69
C LEU A 45 -4.54 2.06 13.20
N PRO A 46 -4.78 0.77 13.51
CA PRO A 46 -3.72 -0.17 13.87
C PRO A 46 -2.82 -0.45 12.67
N LEU A 47 -1.52 -0.21 12.84
CA LEU A 47 -0.50 -0.60 11.86
C LEU A 47 0.16 -1.92 12.30
N PRO A 48 0.68 -2.74 11.37
CA PRO A 48 1.33 -4.00 11.70
C PRO A 48 2.45 -3.80 12.72
N SER A 49 2.43 -4.60 13.78
CA SER A 49 3.52 -4.65 14.75
C SER A 49 4.77 -5.26 14.11
N ARG A 50 5.94 -4.68 14.42
CA ARG A 50 7.24 -5.19 13.97
C ARG A 50 7.97 -5.82 15.14
N VAL A 51 8.58 -6.98 14.92
CA VAL A 51 9.49 -7.60 15.89
C VAL A 51 10.82 -6.86 15.80
N GLU A 52 11.23 -6.20 16.87
CA GLU A 52 12.50 -5.47 16.87
C GLU A 52 13.66 -6.37 17.28
N VAL A 53 13.41 -7.37 18.14
CA VAL A 53 14.43 -8.34 18.55
C VAL A 53 13.81 -9.72 18.74
N ALA A 54 14.27 -10.72 17.97
CA ALA A 54 14.00 -12.13 18.23
C ALA A 54 15.21 -12.73 18.95
N ARG A 55 15.12 -13.01 20.26
CA ARG A 55 16.15 -13.75 21.00
C ARG A 55 15.73 -15.22 21.13
N ALA A 56 16.61 -16.13 20.69
CA ALA A 56 16.43 -17.56 20.90
C ALA A 56 16.64 -17.92 22.38
N ALA A 57 15.91 -18.94 22.85
CA ALA A 57 16.00 -19.57 24.17
C ALA A 57 15.36 -18.83 25.37
N GLY A 58 14.03 -18.65 25.34
CA GLY A 58 13.21 -18.55 26.56
C GLY A 58 13.07 -17.17 27.21
N GLN A 59 13.22 -16.07 26.46
CA GLN A 59 12.92 -14.71 26.93
C GLN A 59 11.87 -14.04 26.02
N ASP A 60 11.08 -13.13 26.59
CA ASP A 60 9.94 -12.47 25.95
C ASP A 60 10.34 -11.71 24.66
N GLU A 61 9.56 -11.92 23.60
CA GLU A 61 9.68 -11.24 22.31
C GLU A 61 9.36 -9.75 22.45
N ILE A 62 10.28 -8.86 22.03
CA ILE A 62 10.04 -7.41 22.05
C ILE A 62 9.38 -6.99 20.73
N ARG A 63 8.11 -6.56 20.81
CA ARG A 63 7.32 -6.07 19.67
C ARG A 63 7.13 -4.56 19.75
N ALA A 64 7.36 -3.87 18.64
CA ALA A 64 6.96 -2.48 18.47
C ALA A 64 5.54 -2.41 17.90
N HIS A 65 4.70 -1.60 18.53
CA HIS A 65 3.32 -1.34 18.13
C HIS A 65 3.20 0.04 17.52
N HIS A 66 2.44 0.15 16.43
CA HIS A 66 2.27 1.40 15.71
C HIS A 66 0.80 1.78 15.54
N ARG A 67 0.47 3.06 15.66
CA ARG A 67 -0.84 3.62 15.32
C ARG A 67 -0.69 4.81 14.39
N LEU A 68 -1.70 5.03 13.58
CA LEU A 68 -1.81 6.20 12.72
C LEU A 68 -3.10 6.96 13.05
N VAL A 69 -2.95 8.24 13.38
CA VAL A 69 -4.06 9.20 13.49
C VAL A 69 -3.92 10.19 12.36
N GLU A 70 -4.97 10.39 11.57
CA GLU A 70 -5.02 11.40 10.53
C GLU A 70 -5.96 12.52 10.94
N VAL A 71 -5.46 13.75 10.91
CA VAL A 71 -6.21 14.96 11.27
C VAL A 71 -6.41 15.78 10.00
N ILE A 72 -7.66 16.04 9.64
CA ILE A 72 -8.08 16.74 8.43
C ILE A 72 -8.66 18.09 8.83
N GLY A 73 -8.20 19.16 8.17
CA GLY A 73 -8.60 20.53 8.51
C GLY A 73 -7.93 21.01 9.80
N ALA A 74 -6.68 20.61 10.03
CA ALA A 74 -5.88 21.11 11.13
C ALA A 74 -5.68 22.62 11.01
N ASN A 75 -6.07 23.35 12.04
CA ASN A 75 -5.88 24.79 12.14
C ASN A 75 -4.71 25.12 13.10
N ALA A 76 -4.40 26.40 13.26
CA ALA A 76 -3.32 26.84 14.15
C ALA A 76 -3.49 26.32 15.60
N GLN A 77 -4.75 26.22 16.08
CA GLN A 77 -5.07 25.67 17.40
C GLN A 77 -4.78 24.17 17.47
N THR A 78 -5.12 23.41 16.42
CA THR A 78 -4.76 21.99 16.29
C THR A 78 -3.25 21.79 16.40
N ILE A 79 -2.45 22.56 15.66
CA ILE A 79 -0.98 22.47 15.69
C ILE A 79 -0.43 22.76 17.08
N GLN A 80 -0.94 23.81 17.73
CA GLN A 80 -0.51 24.19 19.08
C GLN A 80 -0.84 23.12 20.13
N VAL A 81 -1.99 22.45 20.00
CA VAL A 81 -2.36 21.32 20.87
C VAL A 81 -1.42 20.13 20.61
N MET A 82 -1.13 19.81 19.34
CA MET A 82 -0.23 18.70 18.99
C MET A 82 1.21 18.92 19.47
N GLN A 83 1.73 20.15 19.42
CA GLN A 83 3.08 20.50 19.91
C GLN A 83 3.23 20.41 21.43
N ARG A 84 2.11 20.43 22.17
CA ARG A 84 2.07 20.41 23.64
C ARG A 84 1.58 19.08 24.21
N LEU A 85 1.49 18.04 23.38
CA LEU A 85 1.11 16.71 23.83
C LEU A 85 2.06 16.23 24.93
N ASN A 86 1.50 15.90 26.09
CA ASN A 86 2.25 15.27 27.16
C ASN A 86 2.12 13.75 26.99
N LEU A 87 3.15 13.13 26.42
CA LEU A 87 3.14 11.71 26.12
C LEU A 87 3.76 10.89 27.27
N PRO A 88 3.23 9.70 27.57
CA PRO A 88 3.85 8.79 28.52
C PRO A 88 5.26 8.38 28.08
N ALA A 89 6.13 8.05 29.05
CA ALA A 89 7.44 7.49 28.75
C ALA A 89 7.32 6.17 27.95
N GLY A 90 8.13 6.02 26.89
CA GLY A 90 8.09 4.86 26.00
C GLY A 90 7.13 4.99 24.81
N ILE A 91 6.53 6.18 24.62
CA ILE A 91 5.76 6.55 23.43
C ILE A 91 6.48 7.66 22.69
N ASP A 92 6.68 7.43 21.41
CA ASP A 92 7.25 8.40 20.48
C ASP A 92 6.25 8.71 19.37
N ILE A 93 6.30 9.94 18.86
CA ILE A 93 5.43 10.39 17.77
C ILE A 93 6.24 10.96 16.61
N THR A 94 5.77 10.69 15.40
CA THR A 94 6.24 11.34 14.18
C THR A 94 5.05 12.05 13.55
N ILE A 95 5.14 13.38 13.49
CA ILE A 95 4.14 14.22 12.81
C ILE A 95 4.63 14.48 11.40
N VAL A 96 3.85 14.06 10.41
CA VAL A 96 4.09 14.31 8.99
C VAL A 96 3.03 15.30 8.51
N GLN A 97 3.46 16.52 8.18
CA GLN A 97 2.64 17.45 7.42
C GLN A 97 2.77 17.06 5.93
N PRO A 98 1.70 16.63 5.25
CA PRO A 98 1.66 16.67 3.80
C PRO A 98 1.74 18.14 3.40
N ASP A 99 2.71 18.46 2.55
CA ASP A 99 2.85 19.79 1.96
C ASP A 99 1.51 20.26 1.34
N GLU A 100 1.31 21.58 1.40
CA GLU A 100 0.13 22.40 1.03
C GLU A 100 -0.69 21.90 -0.19
N PRO A 101 -2.02 22.16 -0.29
CA PRO A 101 -2.83 21.61 -1.36
C PRO A 101 -2.39 22.14 -2.71
N VAL A 102 -1.93 21.24 -3.57
CA VAL A 102 -1.83 21.51 -5.00
C VAL A 102 -3.26 21.68 -5.53
N VAL A 103 -3.68 22.93 -5.71
CA VAL A 103 -4.76 23.25 -6.66
C VAL A 103 -4.28 22.68 -8.00
N PRO A 104 -4.94 21.66 -8.59
CA PRO A 104 -4.51 21.17 -9.88
C PRO A 104 -4.68 22.30 -10.87
N ASP A 105 -3.56 22.86 -11.34
CA ASP A 105 -3.54 23.70 -12.51
C ASP A 105 -4.14 22.85 -13.65
N PRO A 106 -5.27 23.27 -14.27
CA PRO A 106 -5.89 22.53 -15.36
C PRO A 106 -4.97 22.37 -16.58
N ALA A 107 -3.83 23.07 -16.61
CA ALA A 107 -2.77 22.92 -17.60
C ALA A 107 -1.53 22.14 -17.11
N ALA A 108 -1.40 21.80 -15.82
CA ALA A 108 -0.26 21.03 -15.30
C ALA A 108 -0.61 19.54 -15.14
N ALA A 109 -0.47 18.79 -16.23
CA ALA A 109 -0.28 17.35 -16.11
C ALA A 109 0.94 17.06 -15.20
N PRO A 110 0.86 16.15 -14.22
CA PRO A 110 1.99 15.86 -13.35
C PRO A 110 3.20 15.40 -14.17
N ALA A 111 4.39 15.91 -13.82
CA ALA A 111 5.65 15.45 -14.39
C ALA A 111 5.79 13.92 -14.21
N LYS A 112 6.33 13.27 -15.25
CA LYS A 112 6.10 11.89 -15.69
C LYS A 112 6.56 10.77 -14.73
N ARG A 113 5.99 10.67 -13.53
CA ARG A 113 5.92 9.41 -12.79
C ARG A 113 4.84 8.57 -13.48
N ASN A 114 5.18 7.37 -13.96
CA ASN A 114 4.27 6.62 -14.82
C ASN A 114 3.02 6.21 -14.02
N ARG A 115 1.89 6.89 -14.22
CA ARG A 115 0.62 6.61 -13.53
C ARG A 115 0.26 5.12 -13.55
N ARG A 116 0.58 4.40 -14.62
CA ARG A 116 0.37 2.94 -14.72
C ARG A 116 1.22 2.15 -13.73
N HIS A 117 2.49 2.53 -13.57
CA HIS A 117 3.39 1.93 -12.59
C HIS A 117 2.88 2.16 -11.15
N ASP A 118 2.53 3.40 -10.80
CA ASP A 118 2.00 3.72 -9.45
C ASP A 118 0.72 2.93 -9.14
N ASN A 119 -0.13 2.71 -10.15
CA ASN A 119 -1.32 1.88 -10.03
C ASN A 119 -1.00 0.39 -9.83
N ARG A 120 0.03 -0.15 -10.49
CA ARG A 120 0.49 -1.53 -10.25
C ARG A 120 1.06 -1.70 -8.84
N VAL A 121 1.88 -0.75 -8.40
CA VAL A 121 2.38 -0.72 -7.02
C VAL A 121 1.22 -0.69 -6.02
N ALA A 122 0.19 0.12 -6.30
CA ALA A 122 -1.04 0.14 -5.50
C ALA A 122 -1.71 -1.23 -5.43
N ALA A 123 -1.90 -1.89 -6.58
CA ALA A 123 -2.52 -3.20 -6.66
C ALA A 123 -1.70 -4.26 -5.88
N VAL A 124 -0.38 -4.29 -6.04
CA VAL A 124 0.51 -5.23 -5.32
C VAL A 124 0.41 -5.01 -3.81
N GLN A 125 0.44 -3.77 -3.34
CA GLN A 125 0.33 -3.46 -1.92
C GLN A 125 -1.01 -3.92 -1.34
N PHE A 126 -2.11 -3.69 -2.07
CA PHE A 126 -3.44 -4.17 -1.68
C PHE A 126 -3.50 -5.69 -1.63
N LEU A 127 -3.09 -6.37 -2.70
CA LEU A 127 -3.12 -7.83 -2.82
C LEU A 127 -2.25 -8.51 -1.76
N CYS A 128 -1.08 -7.93 -1.46
CA CYS A 128 -0.21 -8.40 -0.39
C CYS A 128 -0.92 -8.31 0.96
N ALA A 129 -1.59 -7.19 1.27
CA ALA A 129 -2.34 -7.03 2.51
C ALA A 129 -3.54 -7.99 2.59
N TRP A 130 -4.30 -8.10 1.49
CA TRP A 130 -5.46 -8.98 1.33
C TRP A 130 -5.14 -10.45 1.60
N GLU A 131 -3.92 -10.92 1.33
CA GLU A 131 -3.48 -12.29 1.65
C GLU A 131 -3.77 -12.70 3.10
N SER A 132 -3.58 -11.79 4.06
CA SER A 132 -3.83 -12.06 5.48
C SER A 132 -5.30 -11.92 5.87
N GLN A 133 -6.13 -11.35 5.00
CA GLN A 133 -7.48 -10.88 5.29
C GLN A 133 -8.45 -11.27 4.17
N ARG A 134 -8.31 -12.48 3.61
CA ARG A 134 -9.13 -12.97 2.49
C ARG A 134 -10.63 -12.97 2.76
N HIS A 135 -11.05 -12.95 4.02
CA HIS A 135 -12.45 -12.92 4.45
C HIS A 135 -13.01 -11.50 4.63
N ALA A 136 -12.21 -10.45 4.46
CA ALA A 136 -12.69 -9.08 4.53
C ALA A 136 -13.60 -8.76 3.33
N ASP A 137 -14.61 -7.91 3.57
CA ASP A 137 -15.41 -7.35 2.49
C ASP A 137 -14.52 -6.53 1.54
N LEU A 138 -14.45 -6.96 0.28
CA LEU A 138 -13.56 -6.36 -0.71
C LEU A 138 -13.88 -4.89 -0.96
N VAL A 139 -15.17 -4.54 -1.00
CA VAL A 139 -15.61 -3.17 -1.28
C VAL A 139 -15.12 -2.22 -0.20
N THR A 140 -15.34 -2.59 1.06
CA THR A 140 -14.90 -1.82 2.23
C THR A 140 -13.38 -1.74 2.29
N ALA A 141 -12.68 -2.86 2.13
CA ALA A 141 -11.22 -2.90 2.16
C ALA A 141 -10.60 -2.01 1.07
N LEU A 142 -11.16 -2.02 -0.14
CA LEU A 142 -10.69 -1.21 -1.26
C LEU A 142 -10.98 0.28 -1.02
N PHE A 143 -12.18 0.60 -0.53
CA PHE A 143 -12.54 1.96 -0.18
C PHE A 143 -11.56 2.55 0.84
N ASP A 144 -11.32 1.85 1.95
CA ASP A 144 -10.41 2.29 3.01
C ASP A 144 -8.97 2.44 2.49
N PHE A 145 -8.50 1.47 1.70
CA PHE A 145 -7.16 1.49 1.12
C PHE A 145 -6.93 2.69 0.19
N LEU A 146 -7.89 2.99 -0.69
CA LEU A 146 -7.77 4.08 -1.65
C LEU A 146 -7.98 5.44 -0.97
N HIS A 147 -8.85 5.53 0.04
CA HIS A 147 -9.09 6.77 0.79
C HIS A 147 -7.85 7.23 1.57
N GLY A 148 -7.01 6.30 2.03
CA GLY A 148 -5.76 6.61 2.74
C GLY A 148 -4.64 7.19 1.86
N ARG A 149 -4.78 7.20 0.52
CA ARG A 149 -3.74 7.66 -0.41
C ARG A 149 -3.75 9.17 -0.61
N GLU A 150 -2.66 9.71 -1.15
CA GLU A 150 -2.57 11.14 -1.46
C GLU A 150 -3.41 11.53 -2.67
N GLN A 151 -3.49 10.65 -3.66
CA GLN A 151 -4.20 10.84 -4.91
C GLN A 151 -5.58 10.19 -4.80
N GLY A 152 -6.58 10.83 -5.41
CA GLY A 152 -7.97 10.38 -5.36
C GLY A 152 -8.23 9.07 -6.11
N ARG A 153 -9.42 8.49 -5.90
CA ARG A 153 -9.84 7.20 -6.50
C ARG A 153 -9.67 7.16 -8.02
N GLU A 154 -9.98 8.25 -8.73
CA GLU A 154 -9.82 8.33 -10.19
C GLU A 154 -8.38 8.09 -10.65
N TYR A 155 -7.39 8.56 -9.87
CA TYR A 155 -5.98 8.30 -10.16
C TYR A 155 -5.68 6.79 -10.13
N PHE A 156 -6.32 6.07 -9.21
CA PHE A 156 -6.15 4.64 -8.94
C PHE A 156 -7.19 3.72 -9.61
N ALA A 157 -7.98 4.22 -10.57
CA ALA A 157 -8.98 3.43 -11.26
C ALA A 157 -8.39 2.16 -11.93
N PHE A 158 -7.18 2.27 -12.49
CA PHE A 158 -6.51 1.11 -13.08
C PHE A 158 -6.08 0.08 -12.02
N ALA A 159 -5.63 0.53 -10.84
CA ALA A 159 -5.33 -0.37 -9.73
C ALA A 159 -6.58 -1.13 -9.27
N GLU A 160 -7.72 -0.45 -9.17
CA GLU A 160 -9.02 -1.05 -8.83
C GLU A 160 -9.43 -2.14 -9.84
N GLU A 161 -9.30 -1.87 -11.15
CA GLU A 161 -9.52 -2.88 -12.20
C GLU A 161 -8.63 -4.11 -12.02
N LEU A 162 -7.33 -3.89 -11.79
CA LEU A 162 -6.34 -4.97 -11.60
C LEU A 162 -6.65 -5.81 -10.36
N ILE A 163 -6.97 -5.17 -9.23
CA ILE A 163 -7.31 -5.83 -7.97
C ILE A 163 -8.55 -6.72 -8.16
N HIS A 164 -9.62 -6.18 -8.72
CA HIS A 164 -10.83 -6.96 -8.98
C HIS A 164 -10.57 -8.12 -9.93
N GLY A 165 -9.77 -7.89 -10.97
CA GLY A 165 -9.34 -8.92 -11.91
C GLY A 165 -8.60 -10.07 -11.24
N VAL A 166 -7.55 -9.75 -10.48
CA VAL A 166 -6.73 -10.75 -9.78
C VAL A 166 -7.56 -11.54 -8.78
N ILE A 167 -8.38 -10.88 -7.95
CA ILE A 167 -9.17 -11.58 -6.92
C ILE A 167 -10.19 -12.53 -7.56
N ARG A 168 -10.84 -12.10 -8.64
CA ARG A 168 -11.80 -12.92 -9.39
C ARG A 168 -11.16 -14.19 -9.97
N ASP A 169 -9.96 -14.08 -10.51
CA ASP A 169 -9.26 -15.18 -11.19
C ASP A 169 -8.20 -15.87 -10.31
N VAL A 170 -8.18 -15.59 -9.00
CA VAL A 170 -7.05 -15.93 -8.11
C VAL A 170 -6.71 -17.42 -8.12
N THR A 171 -7.71 -18.29 -8.24
CA THR A 171 -7.50 -19.75 -8.31
C THR A 171 -6.74 -20.16 -9.57
N LEU A 172 -7.15 -19.69 -10.75
CA LEU A 172 -6.44 -19.98 -12.01
C LEU A 172 -5.05 -19.37 -12.00
N ILE A 173 -4.92 -18.15 -11.47
CA ILE A 173 -3.63 -17.47 -11.36
C ILE A 173 -2.69 -18.29 -10.45
N ASP A 174 -3.16 -18.76 -9.31
CA ASP A 174 -2.37 -19.57 -8.38
C ASP A 174 -1.97 -20.92 -8.98
N GLU A 175 -2.82 -21.54 -9.81
CA GLU A 175 -2.48 -22.74 -10.58
C GLU A 175 -1.32 -22.51 -11.55
N VAL A 176 -1.36 -21.39 -12.29
CA VAL A 176 -0.27 -20.98 -13.18
C VAL A 176 1.03 -20.75 -12.38
N VAL A 177 0.97 -19.97 -11.30
CA VAL A 177 2.14 -19.71 -10.46
C VAL A 177 2.71 -21.02 -9.91
N THR A 178 1.86 -21.93 -9.42
CA THR A 178 2.27 -23.24 -8.88
C THR A 178 2.92 -24.11 -9.95
N LYS A 179 2.37 -24.12 -11.17
CA LYS A 179 2.90 -24.90 -12.30
C LYS A 179 4.36 -24.54 -12.64
N TYR A 180 4.74 -23.27 -12.57
CA TYR A 180 6.10 -22.83 -12.91
C TYR A 180 7.01 -22.65 -11.70
N ALA A 181 6.48 -22.65 -10.48
CA ALA A 181 7.25 -22.65 -9.24
C ALA A 181 7.75 -24.06 -8.85
N THR A 182 8.18 -24.89 -9.81
CA THR A 182 8.47 -26.34 -9.61
C THR A 182 9.52 -26.66 -8.55
N ASN A 183 10.45 -25.74 -8.28
CA ASN A 183 11.49 -25.89 -7.25
C ASN A 183 11.19 -25.16 -5.94
N TRP A 184 10.03 -24.50 -5.83
CA TRP A 184 9.64 -23.69 -4.68
C TRP A 184 8.29 -24.17 -4.14
N ALA A 185 8.24 -24.57 -2.87
CA ALA A 185 6.96 -24.83 -2.23
C ALA A 185 6.14 -23.52 -2.22
N PHE A 186 4.92 -23.55 -2.77
CA PHE A 186 4.06 -22.38 -2.93
C PHE A 186 3.93 -21.56 -1.63
N GLY A 187 3.80 -22.23 -0.48
CA GLY A 187 3.71 -21.60 0.84
C GLY A 187 5.00 -20.95 1.36
N ARG A 188 6.13 -21.06 0.64
CA ARG A 188 7.41 -20.39 0.97
C ARG A 188 7.66 -19.12 0.15
N ILE A 189 6.82 -18.84 -0.84
CA ILE A 189 6.92 -17.61 -1.63
C ILE A 189 6.56 -16.44 -0.71
N ALA A 190 7.41 -15.40 -0.69
CA ALA A 190 7.13 -14.21 0.10
C ALA A 190 5.81 -13.58 -0.37
N ARG A 191 5.02 -13.04 0.57
CA ARG A 191 3.70 -12.47 0.25
C ARG A 191 3.76 -11.37 -0.82
N VAL A 192 4.81 -10.55 -0.77
CA VAL A 192 5.05 -9.49 -1.76
C VAL A 192 5.30 -10.11 -3.14
N ASP A 193 6.17 -11.12 -3.22
CA ASP A 193 6.51 -11.81 -4.47
C ASP A 193 5.27 -12.53 -5.06
N LEU A 194 4.46 -13.15 -4.21
CA LEU A 194 3.21 -13.79 -4.63
C LEU A 194 2.20 -12.76 -5.18
N ALA A 195 2.08 -11.58 -4.54
CA ALA A 195 1.22 -10.52 -5.04
C ALA A 195 1.71 -9.96 -6.40
N ILE A 196 3.02 -9.81 -6.57
CA ILE A 196 3.63 -9.40 -7.84
C ILE A 196 3.34 -10.43 -8.94
N LEU A 197 3.60 -11.71 -8.67
CA LEU A 197 3.34 -12.80 -9.61
C LEU A 197 1.88 -12.86 -10.01
N ARG A 198 0.96 -12.77 -9.04
CA ARG A 198 -0.48 -12.80 -9.34
C ARG A 198 -0.92 -11.66 -10.24
N LEU A 199 -0.45 -10.45 -9.96
CA LEU A 199 -0.76 -9.29 -10.79
C LEU A 199 -0.21 -9.47 -12.21
N ALA A 200 1.04 -9.88 -12.35
CA ALA A 200 1.69 -10.04 -13.65
C ALA A 200 1.05 -11.17 -14.47
N VAL A 201 0.77 -12.33 -13.86
CA VAL A 201 0.07 -13.44 -14.51
C VAL A 201 -1.34 -13.02 -14.95
N PHE A 202 -2.07 -12.27 -14.11
CA PHE A 202 -3.37 -11.72 -14.52
C PHE A 202 -3.25 -10.80 -15.75
N GLU A 203 -2.29 -9.88 -15.78
CA GLU A 203 -2.08 -9.03 -16.96
C GLU A 203 -1.74 -9.86 -18.21
N LEU A 204 -0.86 -10.86 -18.08
CA LEU A 204 -0.50 -11.75 -19.18
C LEU A 204 -1.69 -12.56 -19.70
N MET A 205 -2.58 -13.01 -18.81
CA MET A 205 -3.78 -13.79 -19.13
C MET A 205 -4.93 -12.97 -19.72
N ARG A 206 -5.17 -11.77 -19.18
CA ARG A 206 -6.43 -11.04 -19.39
C ARG A 206 -6.26 -9.66 -20.03
N ARG A 207 -5.07 -9.04 -19.93
CA ARG A 207 -4.80 -7.69 -20.47
C ARG A 207 -4.13 -7.78 -21.83
N THR A 208 -4.94 -8.03 -22.85
CA THR A 208 -4.50 -8.03 -24.26
C THR A 208 -4.14 -6.63 -24.76
N ASP A 209 -4.58 -5.57 -24.06
CA ASP A 209 -4.22 -4.18 -24.28
C ASP A 209 -2.79 -3.84 -23.82
N ILE A 210 -2.11 -4.74 -23.11
CA ILE A 210 -0.76 -4.55 -22.58
C ILE A 210 0.18 -5.55 -23.26
N PRO A 211 1.28 -5.10 -23.87
CA PRO A 211 2.31 -6.00 -24.39
C PRO A 211 2.90 -6.86 -23.25
N PRO A 212 3.03 -8.19 -23.43
CA PRO A 212 3.55 -9.08 -22.39
C PRO A 212 4.87 -8.62 -21.76
N ILE A 213 5.81 -8.12 -22.57
CA ILE A 213 7.12 -7.65 -22.10
C ILE A 213 7.01 -6.47 -21.12
N VAL A 214 5.97 -5.63 -21.25
CA VAL A 214 5.74 -4.51 -20.33
C VAL A 214 5.33 -5.03 -18.96
N SER A 215 4.40 -5.99 -18.91
CA SER A 215 3.97 -6.61 -17.65
C SER A 215 5.12 -7.34 -16.94
N ILE A 216 5.97 -8.03 -17.69
CA ILE A 216 7.16 -8.71 -17.12
C ILE A 216 8.14 -7.70 -16.55
N ASN A 217 8.51 -6.67 -17.31
CA ASN A 217 9.45 -5.65 -16.84
C ASN A 217 8.94 -4.92 -15.60
N GLU A 218 7.66 -4.53 -15.58
CA GLU A 218 7.04 -3.88 -14.43
C GLU A 218 7.05 -4.79 -13.18
N ALA A 219 6.80 -6.10 -13.34
CA ALA A 219 6.88 -7.04 -12.24
C ALA A 219 8.30 -7.16 -11.67
N VAL A 220 9.31 -7.17 -12.53
CA VAL A 220 10.73 -7.21 -12.17
C VAL A 220 11.17 -5.91 -11.47
N ASP A 221 10.71 -4.77 -11.95
CA ASP A 221 11.00 -3.46 -11.34
C ASP A 221 10.35 -3.34 -9.95
N ILE A 222 9.09 -3.76 -9.81
CA ILE A 222 8.42 -3.79 -8.49
C ILE A 222 9.11 -4.78 -7.54
N ALA A 223 9.54 -5.94 -8.02
CA ALA A 223 10.31 -6.89 -7.20
C ALA A 223 11.63 -6.29 -6.70
N LYS A 224 12.30 -5.48 -7.55
CA LYS A 224 13.52 -4.76 -7.17
C LYS A 224 13.24 -3.69 -6.10
N GLU A 225 12.09 -3.02 -6.14
CA GLU A 225 11.72 -1.98 -5.17
C GLU A 225 11.30 -2.54 -3.82
N PHE A 226 10.56 -3.66 -3.79
CA PHE A 226 9.87 -4.15 -2.60
C PHE A 226 10.40 -5.49 -2.06
N SER A 227 11.37 -6.12 -2.73
CA SER A 227 11.86 -7.46 -2.41
C SER A 227 13.37 -7.59 -2.60
N THR A 228 13.86 -8.83 -2.73
CA THR A 228 15.29 -9.15 -2.84
C THR A 228 15.74 -9.33 -4.29
N GLU A 229 17.06 -9.30 -4.50
CA GLU A 229 17.66 -9.61 -5.82
C GLU A 229 17.36 -11.06 -6.27
N GLU A 230 17.20 -12.00 -5.33
CA GLU A 230 16.78 -13.37 -5.63
C GLU A 230 15.32 -13.40 -6.11
N SER A 231 14.44 -12.66 -5.44
CA SER A 231 13.03 -12.51 -5.83
C SER A 231 12.88 -11.93 -7.25
N ARG A 232 13.72 -10.96 -7.62
CA ARG A 232 13.75 -10.39 -8.96
C ARG A 232 14.00 -11.46 -10.05
N ARG A 233 14.99 -12.32 -9.84
CA ARG A 233 15.33 -13.41 -10.78
C ARG A 233 14.25 -14.48 -10.80
N PHE A 234 13.70 -14.81 -9.63
CA PHE A 234 12.61 -15.76 -9.48
C PHE A 234 11.34 -15.33 -10.23
N VAL A 235 10.90 -14.07 -10.04
CA VAL A 235 9.75 -13.49 -10.73
C VAL A 235 9.96 -13.52 -12.24
N ASN A 236 11.12 -13.06 -12.72
CA ASN A 236 11.42 -13.07 -14.15
C ASN A 236 11.36 -14.47 -14.75
N GLY A 237 11.97 -15.46 -14.09
CA GLY A 237 12.01 -16.84 -14.57
C GLY A 237 10.63 -17.50 -14.69
N ILE A 238 9.74 -17.26 -13.73
CA ILE A 238 8.36 -17.76 -13.80
C ILE A 238 7.59 -17.12 -14.95
N LEU A 239 7.67 -15.79 -15.07
CA LEU A 239 6.89 -15.07 -16.07
C LEU A 239 7.36 -15.35 -17.50
N ASP A 240 8.66 -15.47 -17.74
CA ASP A 240 9.22 -15.87 -19.04
C ASP A 240 8.77 -17.29 -19.44
N SER A 241 8.74 -18.21 -18.48
CA SER A 241 8.27 -19.59 -18.70
C SER A 241 6.79 -19.62 -19.07
N TYR A 242 5.96 -18.83 -18.38
CA TYR A 242 4.54 -18.75 -18.67
C TYR A 242 4.25 -18.05 -20.01
N MET A 243 4.97 -16.97 -20.30
CA MET A 243 4.86 -16.23 -21.56
C MET A 243 5.16 -17.12 -22.77
N SER A 244 6.15 -18.00 -22.66
CA SER A 244 6.50 -18.96 -23.72
C SER A 244 5.36 -19.92 -24.05
N GLU A 245 4.51 -20.27 -23.07
CA GLU A 245 3.32 -21.11 -23.26
C GLU A 245 2.12 -20.34 -23.81
N LEU A 246 1.96 -19.05 -23.45
CA LEU A 246 0.86 -18.20 -23.93
C LEU A 246 0.88 -18.01 -25.46
N GLY A 247 2.05 -18.06 -26.09
CA GLY A 247 2.20 -17.89 -27.54
C GLY A 247 1.86 -16.48 -28.07
N ARG A 248 1.69 -15.49 -27.19
CA ARG A 248 1.48 -14.07 -27.55
C ARG A 248 2.78 -13.44 -28.04
N ASP A 249 2.67 -12.49 -28.98
CA ASP A 249 3.83 -11.67 -29.37
C ASP A 249 4.30 -10.83 -28.15
N PRO A 250 5.55 -10.99 -27.66
CA PRO A 250 6.04 -10.28 -26.48
C PRO A 250 5.85 -8.77 -26.54
N ARG A 251 5.90 -8.19 -27.75
CA ARG A 251 6.04 -6.74 -27.96
C ARG A 251 4.76 -6.07 -28.42
N LYS A 252 3.68 -6.82 -28.67
CA LYS A 252 2.44 -6.28 -29.22
C LYS A 252 1.27 -6.42 -28.24
N ALA A 253 0.46 -5.37 -28.18
CA ALA A 253 -0.90 -5.46 -27.69
C ALA A 253 -1.79 -6.02 -28.80
N GLU A 254 -2.77 -6.84 -28.44
CA GLU A 254 -3.71 -7.50 -29.38
C GLU A 254 -5.06 -6.78 -29.45
N GLY A 255 -5.31 -5.80 -28.56
CA GLY A 255 -6.46 -4.90 -28.61
C GLY A 255 -6.02 -3.49 -28.99
N GLY A 256 -6.15 -3.14 -30.26
CA GLY A 256 -5.99 -1.78 -30.80
C GLY A 256 -7.33 -1.17 -31.17
#